data_AF-A0A146FFH1-F1
#
_entry.id   AF-A0A146FFH1-F1
#
_cell.length_a   1.000
_cell.length_b   1.000
_cell.length_c   1.000
_cell.angle_alpha   90.00
_cell.angle_beta   90.00
_cell.angle_gamma   90.00
#
_symmetry.space_group_name_H-M   'P 1'
#
loop_
_entity.id
_entity.type
_entity.pdbx_description
1 polymer ?
#
loop_
_entity_poly.entity_id
_entity_poly.type
_entity_poly.pdbx_seq_one_letter_code
_entity_poly.pdbx_strand_id
1 'polypeptide(L)'
;MNAILAVAYMLPDNGASKQPDHQKSWLLLKNALEAVNELYLGPPDLRGLQGLLVMVVLFMAASAARPCSFLISVAIHISDQLGLGTTEDISIFTEEEKQERQTVFWLAYCLDREISFRFGEPPVQNDEAISAALPLDAPNCLVYSMPTNDRAGTFSAFASACKLAQIRGEIYQRLYSASATDRPFHQILASVGELDRKLQAWKDSLPSEFQPESPTLFHSPPVSLILLHMHHTYHNCMIAIHSLIAARGINSAQDLSDHPGYTIYPDSLSNPRVLLSASLTSKAARASIGLMKYLPKDDISLGLTMYFPTVALRTLASSIVRNPRDTGQIYNMRILDQAEAFLSSTCSSTTSEGMKRLVKNCAEFRSLAERAMKECV
;
A
#
# COMPACT_ATOMS: atom_id res chain seq x y z
N MET A 1 -9.52 24.57 -3.56
CA MET A 1 -10.49 24.73 -2.45
C MET A 1 -11.55 23.62 -2.41
N ASN A 2 -12.29 23.39 -3.50
CA ASN A 2 -13.37 22.38 -3.53
C ASN A 2 -12.94 20.97 -3.09
N ALA A 3 -11.77 20.47 -3.52
CA ALA A 3 -11.26 19.16 -3.10
C ALA A 3 -11.04 19.05 -1.57
N ILE A 4 -10.50 20.10 -0.94
CA ILE A 4 -10.28 20.14 0.52
C ILE A 4 -11.61 20.17 1.26
N LEU A 5 -12.57 20.97 0.78
CA LEU A 5 -13.92 21.00 1.37
C LEU A 5 -14.61 19.64 1.23
N ALA A 6 -14.44 18.95 0.10
CA ALA A 6 -14.97 17.60 -0.09
C ALA A 6 -14.45 16.62 0.97
N VAL A 7 -13.15 16.69 1.32
CA VAL A 7 -12.57 15.93 2.44
C VAL A 7 -13.19 16.34 3.77
N ALA A 8 -13.30 17.64 4.04
CA ALA A 8 -13.84 18.14 5.30
C ALA A 8 -15.28 17.67 5.59
N TYR A 9 -16.14 17.54 4.57
CA TYR A 9 -17.49 17.00 4.71
C TYR A 9 -17.56 15.49 4.98
N MET A 10 -16.44 14.77 4.77
CA MET A 10 -16.32 13.32 4.99
C MET A 10 -15.63 12.97 6.32
N LEU A 11 -14.91 13.92 6.92
CA LEU A 11 -14.26 13.73 8.21
C LEU A 11 -15.26 13.90 9.36
N PRO A 12 -15.16 13.10 10.43
CA PRO A 12 -15.96 13.29 11.63
C PRO A 12 -15.55 14.60 12.32
N ASP A 13 -16.54 15.37 12.77
CA ASP A 13 -16.30 16.62 13.49
C ASP A 13 -15.89 16.32 14.95
N ASN A 14 -14.80 16.92 15.44
CA ASN A 14 -14.17 16.60 16.74
C ASN A 14 -14.99 17.04 17.98
N GLY A 15 -16.29 17.31 17.83
CA GLY A 15 -17.17 17.73 18.92
C GLY A 15 -18.67 17.71 18.62
N ALA A 16 -19.10 17.39 17.40
CA ALA A 16 -20.52 17.32 17.03
C ALA A 16 -20.84 15.96 16.40
N SER A 17 -21.99 15.38 16.78
CA SER A 17 -22.58 14.18 16.16
C SER A 17 -23.08 14.44 14.72
N LYS A 18 -22.27 15.13 13.90
CA LYS A 18 -22.59 15.39 12.51
C LYS A 18 -22.09 14.21 11.68
N GLN A 19 -23.03 13.45 11.14
CA GLN A 19 -22.71 12.37 10.20
C GLN A 19 -22.06 12.96 8.94
N PRO A 20 -21.16 12.20 8.27
CA PRO A 20 -20.54 12.64 7.02
C PRO A 20 -21.61 12.97 5.96
N ASP A 21 -21.43 14.10 5.27
CA ASP A 21 -22.34 14.56 4.22
C ASP A 21 -21.79 14.13 2.85
N HIS A 22 -22.01 12.85 2.52
CA HIS A 22 -21.52 12.24 1.28
C HIS A 22 -22.02 12.97 0.03
N GLN A 23 -23.25 13.50 0.06
CA GLN A 23 -23.84 14.20 -1.08
C GLN A 23 -23.14 15.52 -1.34
N LYS A 24 -22.91 16.35 -0.30
CA LYS A 24 -22.17 17.61 -0.47
C LYS A 24 -20.71 17.37 -0.82
N SER A 25 -20.06 16.37 -0.20
CA SER A 25 -18.70 15.99 -0.55
C SER A 25 -18.58 15.64 -2.03
N TRP A 26 -19.52 14.83 -2.55
CA TRP A 26 -19.54 14.44 -3.96
C TRP A 26 -19.76 15.63 -4.91
N LEU A 27 -20.66 16.56 -4.57
CA LEU A 27 -20.89 17.77 -5.37
C LEU A 27 -19.63 18.65 -5.45
N LEU A 28 -18.93 18.81 -4.34
CA LEU A 28 -17.67 19.56 -4.29
C LEU A 28 -16.56 18.86 -5.07
N LEU A 29 -16.46 17.52 -4.95
CA LEU A 29 -15.53 16.74 -5.75
C LEU A 29 -15.82 16.87 -7.25
N LYS A 30 -17.08 16.87 -7.65
CA LYS A 30 -17.49 17.10 -9.04
C LYS A 30 -17.04 18.49 -9.54
N ASN A 31 -17.28 19.54 -8.76
CA ASN A 31 -16.82 20.88 -9.11
C ASN A 31 -15.28 20.96 -9.20
N ALA A 32 -14.56 20.18 -8.38
CA ALA A 32 -13.09 20.11 -8.46
C ALA A 32 -12.63 19.37 -9.73
N LEU A 33 -13.35 18.33 -10.16
CA LEU A 33 -13.07 17.61 -11.40
C LEU A 33 -13.26 18.45 -12.65
N GLU A 34 -14.25 19.35 -12.66
CA GLU A 34 -14.50 20.27 -13.78
C GLU A 34 -13.30 21.21 -14.05
N ALA A 35 -12.50 21.51 -13.02
CA ALA A 35 -11.31 22.34 -13.13
C ALA A 35 -10.04 21.58 -13.62
N VAL A 36 -10.07 20.26 -13.75
CA VAL A 36 -8.87 19.47 -14.10
C VAL A 36 -8.32 19.83 -15.48
N ASN A 37 -9.18 20.10 -16.46
CA ASN A 37 -8.76 20.49 -17.80
C ASN A 37 -8.04 21.85 -17.79
N GLU A 38 -8.55 22.81 -17.02
CA GLU A 38 -7.92 24.13 -16.88
C GLU A 38 -6.57 24.01 -16.18
N LEU A 39 -6.44 23.16 -15.17
CA LEU A 39 -5.17 22.88 -14.49
C LEU A 39 -4.15 22.20 -15.41
N TYR A 40 -4.59 21.30 -16.29
CA TYR A 40 -3.69 20.58 -17.19
C TYR A 40 -3.23 21.43 -18.38
N LEU A 41 -4.12 22.27 -18.93
CA LEU A 41 -3.83 23.10 -20.10
C LEU A 41 -3.24 24.48 -19.73
N GLY A 42 -3.40 24.90 -18.47
CA GLY A 42 -2.89 26.15 -17.94
C GLY A 42 -1.40 26.08 -17.54
N PRO A 43 -0.85 27.19 -17.02
CA PRO A 43 0.49 27.18 -16.45
C PRO A 43 0.56 26.26 -15.22
N PRO A 44 1.68 25.56 -15.01
CA PRO A 44 1.80 24.61 -13.91
C PRO A 44 1.74 25.34 -12.56
N ASP A 45 0.88 24.84 -11.67
CA ASP A 45 0.62 25.43 -10.36
C ASP A 45 0.70 24.37 -9.25
N LEU A 46 1.48 24.67 -8.21
CA LEU A 46 1.68 23.79 -7.06
C LEU A 46 0.39 23.60 -6.27
N ARG A 47 -0.46 24.64 -6.14
CA ARG A 47 -1.74 24.53 -5.43
C ARG A 47 -2.74 23.67 -6.20
N GLY A 48 -2.79 23.81 -7.52
CA GLY A 48 -3.50 22.93 -8.44
C GLY A 48 -3.08 21.48 -8.28
N LEU A 49 -1.76 21.21 -8.28
CA LEU A 49 -1.19 19.88 -8.04
C LEU A 49 -1.63 19.30 -6.69
N GLN A 50 -1.53 20.05 -5.60
CA GLN A 50 -2.01 19.63 -4.28
C GLN A 50 -3.51 19.27 -4.31
N GLY A 51 -4.32 20.07 -5.02
CA GLY A 51 -5.74 19.79 -5.22
C GLY A 51 -6.00 18.48 -5.96
N LEU A 52 -5.22 18.19 -7.01
CA LEU A 52 -5.27 16.91 -7.75
C LEU A 52 -4.93 15.73 -6.85
N LEU A 53 -3.86 15.84 -6.06
CA LEU A 53 -3.45 14.76 -5.13
C LEU A 53 -4.53 14.49 -4.06
N VAL A 54 -5.22 15.52 -3.57
CA VAL A 54 -6.36 15.33 -2.67
C VAL A 54 -7.51 14.57 -3.35
N MET A 55 -7.82 14.88 -4.61
CA MET A 55 -8.82 14.14 -5.38
C MET A 55 -8.39 12.67 -5.62
N VAL A 56 -7.10 12.43 -5.87
CA VAL A 56 -6.54 11.05 -5.96
C VAL A 56 -6.81 10.28 -4.67
N VAL A 57 -6.53 10.86 -3.51
CA VAL A 57 -6.77 10.20 -2.21
C VAL A 57 -8.25 9.88 -2.01
N LEU A 58 -9.16 10.79 -2.37
CA LEU A 58 -10.61 10.56 -2.28
C LEU A 58 -11.08 9.40 -3.17
N PHE A 59 -10.63 9.35 -4.43
CA PHE A 59 -10.97 8.25 -5.33
C PHE A 59 -10.31 6.93 -4.92
N MET A 60 -9.13 6.98 -4.32
CA MET A 60 -8.44 5.81 -3.79
C MET A 60 -9.19 5.23 -2.60
N ALA A 61 -9.68 6.08 -1.68
CA ALA A 61 -10.55 5.69 -0.58
C ALA A 61 -11.86 5.07 -1.10
N ALA A 62 -12.44 5.62 -2.16
CA ALA A 62 -13.59 5.04 -2.83
C ALA A 62 -13.28 3.75 -3.63
N SER A 63 -12.02 3.33 -3.71
CA SER A 63 -11.55 2.19 -4.51
C SER A 63 -11.94 2.31 -6.00
N ALA A 64 -11.90 3.53 -6.54
CA ALA A 64 -12.20 3.84 -7.92
C ALA A 64 -10.91 3.94 -8.76
N ALA A 65 -10.52 2.83 -9.40
CA ALA A 65 -9.26 2.72 -10.15
C ALA A 65 -9.12 3.79 -11.24
N ARG A 66 -10.04 3.82 -12.23
CA ARG A 66 -9.89 4.69 -13.42
C ARG A 66 -9.69 6.18 -13.09
N PRO A 67 -10.49 6.81 -12.20
CA PRO A 67 -10.23 8.18 -11.80
C PRO A 67 -8.87 8.37 -11.11
N CYS A 68 -8.43 7.42 -10.28
CA CYS A 68 -7.11 7.49 -9.64
C CYS A 68 -6.00 7.53 -10.68
N SER A 69 -6.01 6.59 -11.63
CA SER A 69 -4.99 6.46 -12.68
C SER A 69 -4.92 7.69 -13.57
N PHE A 70 -6.08 8.24 -13.94
CA PHE A 70 -6.15 9.48 -14.72
C PHE A 70 -5.57 10.66 -13.94
N LEU A 71 -6.05 10.88 -12.71
CA LEU A 71 -5.66 12.04 -11.91
C LEU A 71 -4.19 11.98 -11.48
N ILE A 72 -3.65 10.80 -11.14
CA ILE A 72 -2.23 10.67 -10.79
C ILE A 72 -1.34 10.93 -12.01
N SER A 73 -1.75 10.50 -13.20
CA SER A 73 -1.02 10.81 -14.44
C SER A 73 -0.94 12.31 -14.70
N VAL A 74 -2.05 13.01 -14.53
CA VAL A 74 -2.12 14.48 -14.65
C VAL A 74 -1.28 15.16 -13.57
N ALA A 75 -1.35 14.69 -12.34
CA ALA A 75 -0.56 15.23 -11.22
C ALA A 75 0.95 15.06 -11.45
N ILE A 76 1.40 13.89 -11.93
CA ILE A 76 2.81 13.63 -12.22
C ILE A 76 3.28 14.51 -13.38
N HIS A 77 2.49 14.66 -14.43
CA HIS A 77 2.83 15.55 -15.54
C HIS A 77 3.05 17.00 -15.07
N ILE A 78 2.15 17.53 -14.22
CA ILE A 78 2.30 18.87 -13.65
C ILE A 78 3.50 18.94 -12.69
N SER A 79 3.75 17.88 -11.91
CA SER A 79 4.92 17.77 -11.04
C SER A 79 6.23 17.85 -11.83
N ASP A 80 6.29 17.22 -13.01
CA ASP A 80 7.45 17.26 -13.91
C ASP A 80 7.61 18.65 -14.54
N GLN A 81 6.53 19.29 -14.97
CA GLN A 81 6.55 20.67 -15.47
C GLN A 81 7.03 21.69 -14.41
N LEU A 82 6.79 21.40 -13.13
CA LEU A 82 7.26 22.19 -11.99
C LEU A 82 8.70 21.89 -11.56
N GLY A 83 9.37 20.94 -12.22
CA GLY A 83 10.76 20.54 -11.91
C GLY A 83 10.94 19.77 -10.60
N LEU A 84 9.85 19.34 -9.93
CA LEU A 84 9.90 18.90 -8.53
C LEU A 84 10.71 17.62 -8.30
N GLY A 85 10.86 16.78 -9.33
CA GLY A 85 11.61 15.52 -9.26
C GLY A 85 13.11 15.65 -9.51
N THR A 86 13.60 16.86 -9.81
CA THR A 86 14.98 17.12 -10.17
C THR A 86 15.68 18.02 -9.16
N THR A 87 17.01 17.93 -9.12
CA THR A 87 17.87 18.79 -8.31
C THR A 87 18.10 20.12 -9.05
N GLU A 88 17.03 20.85 -9.29
CA GLU A 88 17.11 22.19 -9.88
C GLU A 88 17.73 23.20 -8.91
N ASP A 89 18.16 24.35 -9.43
CA ASP A 89 18.71 25.45 -8.66
C ASP A 89 17.60 26.12 -7.82
N ILE A 90 17.26 25.46 -6.72
CA ILE A 90 16.24 25.85 -5.74
C ILE A 90 16.64 27.09 -4.93
N SER A 91 17.76 27.75 -5.24
CA SER A 91 18.25 28.95 -4.53
C SER A 91 17.24 30.11 -4.52
N ILE A 92 16.30 30.13 -5.47
CA ILE A 92 15.25 31.13 -5.57
C ILE A 92 14.10 30.95 -4.57
N PHE A 93 13.96 29.78 -3.94
CA PHE A 93 12.85 29.46 -3.05
C PHE A 93 13.26 29.60 -1.58
N THR A 94 12.30 29.95 -0.72
CA THR A 94 12.51 29.90 0.73
C THR A 94 12.64 28.45 1.20
N GLU A 95 13.19 28.22 2.40
CA GLU A 95 13.30 26.87 2.96
C GLU A 95 11.93 26.20 3.13
N GLU A 96 10.91 26.97 3.50
CA GLU A 96 9.53 26.48 3.61
C GLU A 96 8.97 26.04 2.24
N GLU A 97 9.21 26.83 1.19
CA GLU A 97 8.78 26.50 -0.16
C GLU A 97 9.50 25.26 -0.72
N LYS A 98 10.80 25.12 -0.44
CA LYS A 98 11.59 23.92 -0.79
C LYS A 98 11.00 22.68 -0.11
N GLN A 99 10.69 22.78 1.18
CA GLN A 99 10.11 21.68 1.94
C GLN A 99 8.71 21.32 1.44
N GLU A 100 7.86 22.32 1.12
CA GLU A 100 6.53 22.09 0.55
C GLU A 100 6.64 21.38 -0.81
N ARG A 101 7.50 21.88 -1.71
CA ARG A 101 7.76 21.29 -3.04
C ARG A 101 8.25 19.85 -2.93
N GLN A 102 9.24 19.59 -2.08
CA GLN A 102 9.76 18.24 -1.84
C GLN A 102 8.66 17.31 -1.28
N THR A 103 7.87 17.80 -0.32
CA THR A 103 6.78 17.01 0.27
C THR A 103 5.72 16.64 -0.77
N VAL A 104 5.32 17.59 -1.62
CA VAL A 104 4.32 17.36 -2.68
C VAL A 104 4.83 16.35 -3.69
N PHE A 105 6.09 16.46 -4.12
CA PHE A 105 6.71 15.48 -5.02
C PHE A 105 6.68 14.06 -4.45
N TRP A 106 7.17 13.88 -3.22
CA TRP A 106 7.24 12.57 -2.59
C TRP A 106 5.86 12.00 -2.22
N LEU A 107 4.87 12.86 -1.97
CA LEU A 107 3.48 12.43 -1.82
C LEU A 107 2.91 11.89 -3.14
N ALA A 108 3.13 12.60 -4.25
CA ALA A 108 2.76 12.11 -5.59
C ALA A 108 3.46 10.77 -5.88
N TYR A 109 4.76 10.67 -5.54
CA TYR A 109 5.54 9.45 -5.68
C TYR A 109 4.93 8.26 -4.93
N CYS A 110 4.58 8.47 -3.66
CA CYS A 110 3.98 7.41 -2.84
C CYS A 110 2.59 7.01 -3.36
N LEU A 111 1.77 7.97 -3.80
CA LEU A 111 0.43 7.70 -4.33
C LEU A 111 0.50 6.90 -5.65
N ASP A 112 1.41 7.23 -6.56
CA ASP A 112 1.60 6.47 -7.81
C ASP A 112 1.91 4.99 -7.54
N ARG A 113 2.80 4.72 -6.58
CA ARG A 113 3.20 3.34 -6.20
C ARG A 113 2.08 2.61 -5.48
N GLU A 114 1.31 3.31 -4.65
CA GLU A 114 0.12 2.75 -4.00
C GLU A 114 -0.97 2.40 -5.02
N ILE A 115 -1.23 3.26 -6.01
CA ILE A 115 -2.18 3.01 -7.12
C ILE A 115 -1.73 1.80 -7.94
N SER A 116 -0.44 1.78 -8.31
CA SER A 116 0.17 0.67 -9.05
C SER A 116 -0.04 -0.67 -8.34
N PHE A 117 0.27 -0.74 -7.03
CA PHE A 117 0.04 -1.95 -6.24
C PHE A 117 -1.43 -2.29 -6.11
N ARG A 118 -2.27 -1.28 -5.87
CA ARG A 118 -3.70 -1.46 -5.59
C ARG A 118 -4.45 -2.00 -6.78
N PHE A 119 -4.19 -1.46 -7.97
CA PHE A 119 -4.94 -1.73 -9.17
C PHE A 119 -4.18 -2.57 -10.21
N GLY A 120 -2.90 -2.88 -9.97
CA GLY A 120 -2.08 -3.69 -10.87
C GLY A 120 -1.63 -2.93 -12.13
N GLU A 121 -1.63 -1.61 -12.07
CA GLU A 121 -1.25 -0.75 -13.19
C GLU A 121 0.25 -0.39 -13.11
N PRO A 122 0.93 -0.15 -14.24
CA PRO A 122 2.29 0.37 -14.20
C PRO A 122 2.34 1.75 -13.51
N PRO A 123 3.36 2.02 -12.67
CA PRO A 123 3.58 3.37 -12.16
C PRO A 123 3.86 4.32 -13.33
N VAL A 124 3.40 5.56 -13.21
CA VAL A 124 3.57 6.58 -14.25
C VAL A 124 4.96 7.19 -14.18
N GLN A 125 5.53 7.36 -12.98
CA GLN A 125 6.88 7.91 -12.83
C GLN A 125 7.97 6.89 -13.18
N ASN A 126 9.00 7.36 -13.87
CA ASN A 126 10.23 6.60 -14.09
C ASN A 126 11.24 6.89 -12.97
N ASP A 127 11.61 5.88 -12.19
CA ASP A 127 12.59 6.00 -11.10
C ASP A 127 13.97 6.47 -11.60
N GLU A 128 14.36 6.13 -12.83
CA GLU A 128 15.64 6.54 -13.42
C GLU A 128 15.70 8.05 -13.76
N ALA A 129 14.54 8.70 -13.86
CA ALA A 129 14.44 10.13 -14.18
C ALA A 129 14.40 11.03 -12.93
N ILE A 130 14.43 10.45 -11.72
CA ILE A 130 14.29 11.17 -10.47
C ILE A 130 15.66 11.40 -9.83
N SER A 131 16.01 12.66 -9.57
CA SER A 131 17.22 13.04 -8.83
C SER A 131 16.91 13.73 -7.48
N ALA A 132 15.63 13.95 -7.17
CA ALA A 132 15.21 14.50 -5.89
C ALA A 132 15.68 13.63 -4.71
N ALA A 133 16.28 14.26 -3.70
CA ALA A 133 16.68 13.57 -2.48
C ALA A 133 15.46 13.19 -1.64
N LEU A 134 15.57 12.05 -0.93
CA LEU A 134 14.58 11.65 0.08
C LEU A 134 14.44 12.75 1.14
N PRO A 135 13.22 12.98 1.65
CA PRO A 135 13.02 13.95 2.73
C PRO A 135 13.73 13.42 3.98
N LEU A 136 14.71 14.17 4.49
CA LEU A 136 15.43 13.81 5.72
C LEU A 136 14.57 14.14 6.96
N ASP A 137 13.95 15.31 6.93
CA ASP A 137 13.08 15.78 7.99
C ASP A 137 11.62 15.43 7.70
N ALA A 138 10.83 15.30 8.76
CA ALA A 138 9.39 15.30 8.60
C ALA A 138 8.98 16.68 8.04
N PRO A 139 7.93 16.75 7.20
CA PRO A 139 7.29 18.02 6.91
C PRO A 139 6.99 18.74 8.23
N ASN A 140 6.95 20.09 8.25
CA ASN A 140 6.61 20.88 9.45
C ASN A 140 5.22 20.57 10.07
N CYS A 141 4.53 19.55 9.56
CA CYS A 141 3.36 18.94 10.12
C CYS A 141 3.72 17.88 11.19
N LEU A 142 3.27 18.12 12.43
CA LEU A 142 3.44 17.21 13.57
C LEU A 142 2.93 15.77 13.32
N VAL A 143 2.10 15.57 12.29
CA VAL A 143 1.47 14.28 11.97
C VAL A 143 2.48 13.23 11.49
N TYR A 144 3.61 13.64 10.89
CA TYR A 144 4.65 12.73 10.38
C TYR A 144 5.86 12.58 11.31
N SER A 145 5.91 13.33 12.41
CA SER A 145 6.97 13.30 13.42
C SER A 145 6.52 12.48 14.62
N MET A 146 7.14 11.32 14.84
CA MET A 146 6.80 10.47 15.99
C MET A 146 7.91 10.51 17.04
N PRO A 147 7.58 10.79 18.32
CA PRO A 147 8.57 10.80 19.39
C PRO A 147 9.06 9.38 19.66
N THR A 148 10.37 9.20 19.82
CA THR A 148 10.96 7.90 20.19
C THR A 148 11.26 7.83 21.67
N ASN A 149 11.11 6.65 22.28
CA ASN A 149 11.40 6.39 23.69
C ASN A 149 12.92 6.40 23.97
N ASP A 150 13.71 5.92 23.02
CA ASP A 150 15.13 5.60 23.24
C ASP A 150 16.12 6.65 22.68
N ARG A 151 15.62 7.67 21.97
CA ARG A 151 16.44 8.76 21.44
C ARG A 151 15.77 10.08 21.75
N ALA A 152 16.55 11.09 22.14
CA ALA A 152 16.09 12.49 22.23
C ALA A 152 15.71 13.11 20.85
N GLY A 153 15.40 12.27 19.85
CA GLY A 153 15.10 12.65 18.47
C GLY A 153 13.70 12.22 18.05
N THR A 154 13.28 12.72 16.89
CA THR A 154 12.00 12.39 16.25
C THR A 154 12.22 11.42 15.10
N PHE A 155 11.31 10.45 14.95
CA PHE A 155 11.27 9.55 13.80
C PHE A 155 10.39 10.17 12.70
N SER A 156 10.95 10.34 11.50
CA SER A 156 10.19 10.76 10.31
C SER A 156 9.48 9.56 9.68
N ALA A 157 8.18 9.45 9.96
CA ALA A 157 7.32 8.45 9.34
C ALA A 157 7.19 8.68 7.83
N PHE A 158 7.21 9.94 7.39
CA PHE A 158 7.14 10.31 5.97
C PHE A 158 8.35 9.81 5.19
N ALA A 159 9.56 10.06 5.68
CA ALA A 159 10.79 9.58 5.05
C ALA A 159 10.81 8.05 4.92
N SER A 160 10.33 7.36 5.97
CA SER A 160 10.24 5.90 5.98
C SER A 160 9.19 5.37 5.00
N ALA A 161 8.05 6.06 4.87
CA ALA A 161 7.04 5.74 3.86
C ALA A 161 7.56 5.94 2.43
N CYS A 162 8.33 7.00 2.17
CA CYS A 162 8.96 7.24 0.87
C CYS A 162 9.93 6.12 0.48
N LYS A 163 10.80 5.70 1.41
CA LYS A 163 11.70 4.55 1.20
C LYS A 163 10.93 3.26 0.91
N LEU A 164 9.82 3.04 1.61
CA LEU A 164 8.97 1.88 1.39
C LEU A 164 8.27 1.93 0.03
N ALA A 165 7.87 3.12 -0.43
CA ALA A 165 7.33 3.32 -1.78
C ALA A 165 8.38 3.03 -2.87
N GLN A 166 9.66 3.38 -2.65
CA GLN A 166 10.74 2.98 -3.58
C GLN A 166 10.88 1.46 -3.66
N ILE A 167 10.86 0.76 -2.51
CA ILE A 167 10.88 -0.71 -2.49
C ILE A 167 9.68 -1.29 -3.24
N ARG A 168 8.49 -0.69 -3.11
CA ARG A 168 7.31 -1.07 -3.91
C ARG A 168 7.56 -0.91 -5.41
N GLY A 169 8.09 0.24 -5.85
CA GLY A 169 8.47 0.45 -7.25
C GLY A 169 9.38 -0.66 -7.78
N GLU A 170 10.42 -1.02 -7.02
CA GLU A 170 11.32 -2.11 -7.37
C GLU A 170 10.64 -3.49 -7.43
N ILE A 171 9.76 -3.79 -6.47
CA ILE A 171 8.97 -5.03 -6.46
C ILE A 171 8.14 -5.12 -7.75
N TYR A 172 7.43 -4.05 -8.11
CA TYR A 172 6.64 -4.02 -9.33
C TYR A 172 7.53 -4.24 -10.56
N GLN A 173 8.58 -3.44 -10.71
CA GLN A 173 9.47 -3.49 -11.87
C GLN A 173 10.12 -4.87 -12.05
N ARG A 174 10.56 -5.51 -10.97
CA ARG A 174 11.32 -6.78 -11.02
C ARG A 174 10.46 -8.04 -11.04
N LEU A 175 9.24 -8.00 -10.49
CA LEU A 175 8.39 -9.19 -10.33
C LEU A 175 7.07 -9.14 -11.10
N TYR A 176 6.55 -7.95 -11.43
CA TYR A 176 5.17 -7.80 -11.96
C TYR A 176 5.06 -6.98 -13.24
N SER A 177 6.14 -6.33 -13.69
CA SER A 177 6.17 -5.63 -14.96
C SER A 177 6.00 -6.59 -16.15
N ALA A 178 5.61 -6.05 -17.30
CA ALA A 178 5.53 -6.84 -18.53
C ALA A 178 6.87 -7.56 -18.83
N SER A 179 8.00 -6.87 -18.66
CA SER A 179 9.34 -7.45 -18.86
C SER A 179 9.75 -8.44 -17.76
N ALA A 180 9.11 -8.43 -16.59
CA ALA A 180 9.33 -9.44 -15.55
C ALA A 180 8.66 -10.79 -15.88
N THR A 181 7.61 -10.79 -16.71
CA THR A 181 6.84 -12.00 -17.05
C THR A 181 7.69 -13.03 -17.80
N ASP A 182 8.59 -12.56 -18.67
CA ASP A 182 9.45 -13.41 -19.49
C ASP A 182 10.77 -13.79 -18.79
N ARG A 183 10.98 -13.37 -17.54
CA ARG A 183 12.23 -13.65 -16.84
C ARG A 183 12.35 -15.13 -16.48
N PRO A 184 13.55 -15.73 -16.68
CA PRO A 184 13.84 -17.06 -16.19
C PRO A 184 13.58 -17.17 -14.69
N PHE A 185 13.05 -18.31 -14.24
CA PHE A 185 12.64 -18.48 -12.86
C PHE A 185 13.77 -18.28 -11.84
N HIS A 186 15.01 -18.67 -12.17
CA HIS A 186 16.17 -18.45 -11.31
C HIS A 186 16.44 -16.95 -11.05
N GLN A 187 16.17 -16.07 -12.03
CA GLN A 187 16.27 -14.62 -11.84
C GLN A 187 15.14 -14.07 -10.97
N ILE A 188 13.95 -14.69 -11.03
CA ILE A 188 12.85 -14.38 -10.12
C ILE A 188 13.25 -14.75 -8.69
N LEU A 189 13.81 -15.94 -8.45
CA LEU A 189 14.30 -16.36 -7.13
C LEU A 189 15.34 -15.38 -6.57
N ALA A 190 16.33 -15.00 -7.37
CA ALA A 190 17.34 -14.01 -6.99
C ALA A 190 16.69 -12.65 -6.65
N SER A 191 15.76 -12.18 -7.49
CA SER A 191 15.03 -10.91 -7.27
C SER A 191 14.23 -10.95 -5.97
N VAL A 192 13.53 -12.05 -5.69
CA VAL A 192 12.77 -12.24 -4.44
C VAL A 192 13.70 -12.19 -3.23
N GLY A 193 14.87 -12.86 -3.30
CA GLY A 193 15.86 -12.85 -2.23
C GLY A 193 16.43 -11.46 -1.94
N GLU A 194 16.75 -10.70 -2.99
CA GLU A 194 17.22 -9.31 -2.86
C GLU A 194 16.15 -8.37 -2.31
N LEU A 195 14.91 -8.47 -2.80
CA LEU A 195 13.80 -7.63 -2.38
C LEU A 195 13.39 -7.91 -0.94
N ASP A 196 13.35 -9.18 -0.51
CA ASP A 196 13.12 -9.53 0.91
C ASP A 196 14.22 -8.95 1.79
N ARG A 197 15.50 -9.04 1.38
CA ARG A 197 16.61 -8.44 2.12
C ARG A 197 16.46 -6.92 2.24
N LYS A 198 16.10 -6.22 1.16
CA LYS A 198 15.85 -4.77 1.17
C LYS A 198 14.69 -4.41 2.10
N LEU A 199 13.60 -5.17 2.05
CA LEU A 199 12.43 -4.93 2.90
C LEU A 199 12.71 -5.20 4.38
N GLN A 200 13.48 -6.24 4.70
CA GLN A 200 13.93 -6.48 6.08
C GLN A 200 14.89 -5.38 6.56
N ALA A 201 15.83 -4.94 5.72
CA ALA A 201 16.72 -3.83 6.07
C ALA A 201 15.96 -2.52 6.32
N TRP A 202 14.91 -2.24 5.54
CA TRP A 202 14.01 -1.12 5.81
C TRP A 202 13.34 -1.26 7.18
N LYS A 203 12.82 -2.45 7.50
CA LYS A 203 12.18 -2.74 8.79
C LYS A 203 13.13 -2.54 9.96
N ASP A 204 14.35 -3.06 9.84
CA ASP A 204 15.38 -2.98 10.88
C ASP A 204 15.91 -1.55 11.06
N SER A 205 15.71 -0.67 10.06
CA SER A 205 16.04 0.77 10.17
C SER A 205 15.03 1.56 11.02
N LEU A 206 13.85 0.99 11.30
CA LEU A 206 12.84 1.62 12.13
C LEU A 206 13.17 1.47 13.62
N PRO A 207 12.87 2.47 14.46
CA PRO A 207 12.86 2.30 15.92
C PRO A 207 12.03 1.08 16.32
N SER A 208 12.47 0.35 17.35
CA SER A 208 11.81 -0.90 17.79
C SER A 208 10.34 -0.71 18.14
N GLU A 209 9.95 0.46 18.62
CA GLU A 209 8.55 0.81 18.89
C GLU A 209 7.72 1.12 17.63
N PHE A 210 8.30 1.20 16.44
CA PHE A 210 7.54 1.46 15.21
C PHE A 210 7.62 0.31 14.20
N GLN A 211 8.31 -0.77 14.54
CA GLN A 211 8.38 -1.95 13.69
C GLN A 211 7.02 -2.66 13.56
N PRO A 212 6.69 -3.25 12.39
CA PRO A 212 5.43 -3.95 12.12
C PRO A 212 5.08 -5.07 13.10
N GLU A 213 6.07 -5.76 13.66
CA GLU A 213 5.86 -6.83 14.64
C GLU A 213 5.78 -6.34 16.10
N SER A 214 5.98 -5.04 16.33
CA SER A 214 6.01 -4.45 17.67
C SER A 214 4.60 -4.29 18.24
N PRO A 215 4.37 -4.61 19.53
CA PRO A 215 3.06 -4.46 20.17
C PRO A 215 2.70 -2.99 20.47
N THR A 216 3.55 -2.04 20.09
CA THR A 216 3.45 -0.62 20.42
C THR A 216 2.31 0.13 19.75
N LEU A 217 1.80 -0.35 18.60
CA LEU A 217 0.50 0.09 18.07
C LEU A 217 -0.61 -0.03 19.11
N PHE A 218 -0.44 -0.89 20.13
CA PHE A 218 -1.46 -1.27 21.09
C PHE A 218 -1.42 -0.44 22.38
N HIS A 219 -0.44 0.46 22.56
CA HIS A 219 -0.18 1.09 23.86
C HIS A 219 -0.82 2.46 24.09
N SER A 220 -1.29 3.18 23.05
CA SER A 220 -1.97 4.48 23.25
C SER A 220 -2.94 4.82 22.10
N PRO A 221 -4.26 4.75 22.31
CA PRO A 221 -5.22 5.35 21.39
C PRO A 221 -5.14 6.90 21.47
N PRO A 222 -5.31 7.62 20.36
CA PRO A 222 -5.63 7.13 19.01
C PRO A 222 -4.40 6.53 18.30
N VAL A 223 -4.62 5.42 17.59
CA VAL A 223 -3.59 4.77 16.77
C VAL A 223 -3.16 5.71 15.64
N SER A 224 -1.86 5.90 15.45
CA SER A 224 -1.33 6.66 14.31
C SER A 224 -1.71 5.99 12.99
N LEU A 225 -2.53 6.67 12.18
CA LEU A 225 -2.99 6.18 10.87
C LEU A 225 -1.83 5.92 9.91
N ILE A 226 -0.79 6.76 9.97
CA ILE A 226 0.40 6.60 9.14
C ILE A 226 1.17 5.34 9.54
N LEU A 227 1.32 5.08 10.84
CA LEU A 227 1.98 3.86 11.32
C LEU A 227 1.18 2.62 10.92
N LEU A 228 -0.13 2.64 11.10
CA LEU A 228 -1.04 1.58 10.66
C LEU A 228 -0.90 1.31 9.15
N HIS A 229 -0.91 2.37 8.34
CA HIS A 229 -0.71 2.27 6.89
C HIS A 229 0.66 1.71 6.51
N MET A 230 1.73 2.12 7.20
CA MET A 230 3.08 1.56 6.98
C MET A 230 3.15 0.07 7.32
N HIS A 231 2.51 -0.37 8.41
CA HIS A 231 2.47 -1.79 8.78
C HIS A 231 1.70 -2.63 7.76
N HIS A 232 0.53 -2.14 7.33
CA HIS A 232 -0.23 -2.77 6.25
C HIS A 232 0.58 -2.84 4.94
N THR A 233 1.26 -1.75 4.59
CA THR A 233 2.14 -1.70 3.43
C THR A 233 3.25 -2.75 3.51
N TYR A 234 3.95 -2.84 4.65
CA TYR A 234 5.02 -3.81 4.84
C TYR A 234 4.52 -5.24 4.63
N HIS A 235 3.38 -5.60 5.23
CA HIS A 235 2.80 -6.93 5.04
C HIS A 235 2.35 -7.16 3.59
N ASN A 236 1.83 -6.15 2.90
CA ASN A 236 1.51 -6.25 1.49
C ASN A 236 2.76 -6.48 0.63
N CYS A 237 3.87 -5.79 0.91
CA CYS A 237 5.15 -6.02 0.23
C CYS A 237 5.67 -7.45 0.47
N MET A 238 5.59 -7.96 1.72
CA MET A 238 5.93 -9.35 2.05
C MET A 238 5.08 -10.34 1.25
N ILE A 239 3.77 -10.08 1.14
CA ILE A 239 2.87 -10.91 0.32
C ILE A 239 3.32 -10.85 -1.14
N ALA A 240 3.50 -9.65 -1.71
CA ALA A 240 3.88 -9.47 -3.11
C ALA A 240 5.21 -10.17 -3.44
N ILE A 241 6.28 -9.91 -2.68
CA ILE A 241 7.60 -10.52 -2.89
C ILE A 241 7.53 -12.06 -2.95
N HIS A 242 6.81 -12.69 -2.03
CA HIS A 242 6.81 -14.15 -1.89
C HIS A 242 5.67 -14.87 -2.62
N SER A 243 4.68 -14.14 -3.16
CA SER A 243 3.48 -14.75 -3.76
C SER A 243 3.78 -15.59 -4.99
N LEU A 244 4.69 -15.15 -5.86
CA LEU A 244 5.03 -15.89 -7.10
C LEU A 244 5.70 -17.24 -6.80
N ILE A 245 6.56 -17.28 -5.78
CA ILE A 245 7.24 -18.52 -5.36
C ILE A 245 6.25 -19.44 -4.65
N ALA A 246 5.47 -18.89 -3.72
CA ALA A 246 4.43 -19.64 -3.03
C ALA A 246 3.43 -20.25 -4.03
N ALA A 247 3.02 -19.51 -5.06
CA ALA A 247 2.06 -19.97 -6.07
C ALA A 247 2.56 -21.20 -6.85
N ARG A 248 3.87 -21.34 -7.00
CA ARG A 248 4.52 -22.49 -7.63
C ARG A 248 4.69 -23.70 -6.69
N GLY A 249 4.33 -23.58 -5.41
CA GLY A 249 4.39 -24.69 -4.46
C GLY A 249 5.79 -25.07 -4.00
N ILE A 250 6.79 -24.21 -4.22
CA ILE A 250 8.18 -24.48 -3.86
C ILE A 250 8.39 -24.21 -2.37
N ASN A 251 8.67 -25.26 -1.60
CA ASN A 251 8.89 -25.22 -0.16
C ASN A 251 10.26 -25.77 0.25
N SER A 252 10.94 -26.48 -0.64
CA SER A 252 12.25 -27.07 -0.40
C SER A 252 13.19 -26.90 -1.59
N ALA A 253 14.50 -27.10 -1.34
CA ALA A 253 15.50 -27.17 -2.42
C ALA A 253 15.27 -28.39 -3.34
N GLN A 254 14.59 -29.44 -2.84
CA GLN A 254 14.26 -30.63 -3.61
C GLN A 254 13.10 -30.36 -4.59
N ASP A 255 12.10 -29.59 -4.17
CA ASP A 255 11.00 -29.18 -5.07
C ASP A 255 11.55 -28.38 -6.28
N LEU A 256 12.65 -27.64 -6.06
CA LEU A 256 13.35 -26.91 -7.11
C LEU A 256 14.12 -27.82 -8.07
N SER A 257 14.77 -28.87 -7.57
CA SER A 257 15.51 -29.82 -8.41
C SER A 257 14.60 -30.75 -9.21
N ASP A 258 13.44 -31.07 -8.66
CA ASP A 258 12.49 -32.03 -9.25
C ASP A 258 11.64 -31.40 -10.36
N HIS A 259 11.61 -30.07 -10.44
CA HIS A 259 10.86 -29.37 -11.48
C HIS A 259 11.63 -29.29 -12.81
N PRO A 260 11.11 -29.87 -13.90
CA PRO A 260 11.78 -29.86 -15.19
C PRO A 260 11.88 -28.43 -15.73
N GLY A 261 13.10 -27.98 -16.02
CA GLY A 261 13.39 -26.66 -16.59
C GLY A 261 14.00 -25.64 -15.62
N TYR A 262 14.22 -25.98 -14.34
CA TYR A 262 14.92 -25.10 -13.41
C TYR A 262 16.38 -25.50 -13.22
N THR A 263 17.28 -24.65 -13.70
CA THR A 263 18.71 -24.73 -13.35
C THR A 263 18.95 -23.88 -12.10
N ILE A 264 19.42 -24.50 -11.03
CA ILE A 264 19.80 -23.80 -9.80
C ILE A 264 21.18 -23.17 -10.02
N TYR A 265 21.25 -21.84 -10.03
CA TYR A 265 22.51 -21.12 -9.98
C TYR A 265 22.84 -20.77 -8.53
N PRO A 266 24.13 -20.79 -8.11
CA PRO A 266 24.54 -20.51 -6.73
C PRO A 266 23.95 -19.22 -6.17
N ASP A 267 23.86 -18.18 -7.01
CA ASP A 267 23.39 -16.85 -6.60
C ASP A 267 21.86 -16.75 -6.45
N SER A 268 21.11 -17.69 -7.05
CA SER A 268 19.63 -17.65 -7.07
C SER A 268 18.98 -17.97 -5.73
N LEU A 269 19.69 -18.62 -4.81
CA LEU A 269 19.23 -18.97 -3.46
C LEU A 269 20.07 -18.30 -2.36
N SER A 270 20.69 -17.15 -2.68
CA SER A 270 21.50 -16.38 -1.72
C SER A 270 20.73 -16.02 -0.43
N ASN A 271 19.41 -15.87 -0.50
CA ASN A 271 18.55 -15.68 0.66
C ASN A 271 17.70 -16.94 0.92
N PRO A 272 17.92 -17.68 2.03
CA PRO A 272 17.19 -18.92 2.32
C PRO A 272 15.70 -18.68 2.60
N ARG A 273 15.29 -17.44 2.91
CA ARG A 273 13.88 -17.08 3.13
C ARG A 273 13.01 -17.29 1.89
N VAL A 274 13.61 -17.34 0.70
CA VAL A 274 12.91 -17.65 -0.55
C VAL A 274 12.21 -19.01 -0.48
N LEU A 275 12.81 -20.01 0.18
CA LEU A 275 12.20 -21.35 0.36
C LEU A 275 11.03 -21.34 1.35
N LEU A 276 10.94 -20.31 2.19
CA LEU A 276 9.87 -20.16 3.18
C LEU A 276 8.69 -19.32 2.67
N SER A 277 8.64 -19.05 1.36
CA SER A 277 7.69 -18.10 0.74
C SER A 277 6.22 -18.40 1.09
N ALA A 278 5.78 -19.66 1.09
CA ALA A 278 4.40 -20.02 1.46
C ALA A 278 4.07 -19.69 2.93
N SER A 279 5.02 -19.93 3.84
CA SER A 279 4.87 -19.60 5.27
C SER A 279 4.91 -18.09 5.51
N LEU A 280 5.83 -17.39 4.83
CA LEU A 280 5.98 -15.93 4.94
C LEU A 280 4.75 -15.18 4.43
N THR A 281 4.20 -15.57 3.27
CA THR A 281 2.96 -14.99 2.74
C THR A 281 1.79 -15.22 3.69
N SER A 282 1.62 -16.45 4.20
CA SER A 282 0.58 -16.76 5.20
C SER A 282 0.74 -15.97 6.49
N LYS A 283 1.97 -15.84 7.00
CA LYS A 283 2.26 -15.04 8.21
C LYS A 283 1.94 -13.57 7.99
N ALA A 284 2.39 -12.99 6.88
CA ALA A 284 2.11 -11.59 6.55
C ALA A 284 0.61 -11.33 6.36
N ALA A 285 -0.11 -12.24 5.71
CA ALA A 285 -1.56 -12.13 5.55
C ALA A 285 -2.30 -12.18 6.89
N ARG A 286 -1.94 -13.11 7.79
CA ARG A 286 -2.51 -13.16 9.15
C ARG A 286 -2.21 -11.89 9.95
N ALA A 287 -0.99 -11.35 9.85
CA ALA A 287 -0.63 -10.10 10.51
C ALA A 287 -1.46 -8.92 9.99
N SER A 288 -1.59 -8.79 8.66
CA SER A 288 -2.42 -7.75 8.04
C SER A 288 -3.91 -7.87 8.42
N ILE A 289 -4.45 -9.08 8.53
CA ILE A 289 -5.82 -9.29 9.04
C ILE A 289 -5.91 -8.94 10.52
N GLY A 290 -4.90 -9.28 11.32
CA GLY A 290 -4.84 -8.92 12.74
C GLY A 290 -4.85 -7.41 13.00
N LEU A 291 -4.41 -6.59 12.04
CA LEU A 291 -4.48 -5.13 12.10
C LEU A 291 -5.89 -4.56 11.88
N MET A 292 -6.85 -5.35 11.38
CA MET A 292 -8.21 -4.90 11.09
C MET A 292 -8.96 -4.33 12.30
N LYS A 293 -8.62 -4.78 13.51
CA LYS A 293 -9.18 -4.25 14.77
C LYS A 293 -8.87 -2.77 15.01
N TYR A 294 -7.89 -2.21 14.29
CA TYR A 294 -7.51 -0.80 14.34
C TYR A 294 -8.05 -0.02 13.14
N LEU A 295 -8.94 -0.60 12.36
CA LEU A 295 -9.50 0.08 11.20
C LEU A 295 -10.18 1.39 11.65
N PRO A 296 -9.90 2.50 10.94
CA PRO A 296 -10.51 3.78 11.25
C PRO A 296 -12.03 3.72 11.08
N LYS A 297 -12.72 4.60 11.80
CA LYS A 297 -14.18 4.74 11.68
C LYS A 297 -14.59 5.75 10.62
N ASP A 298 -13.69 6.64 10.20
CA ASP A 298 -13.96 7.59 9.14
C ASP A 298 -13.84 6.92 7.76
N ASP A 299 -14.75 7.28 6.86
CA ASP A 299 -14.89 6.66 5.55
C ASP A 299 -13.62 6.74 4.68
N ILE A 300 -12.90 7.87 4.75
CA ILE A 300 -11.70 8.08 3.93
C ILE A 300 -10.60 7.13 4.38
N SER A 301 -10.23 7.16 5.66
CA SER A 301 -9.15 6.35 6.19
C SER A 301 -9.50 4.86 6.18
N LEU A 302 -10.78 4.52 6.39
CA LEU A 302 -11.29 3.17 6.21
C LEU A 302 -11.07 2.69 4.77
N GLY A 303 -11.50 3.45 3.77
CA GLY A 303 -11.34 3.10 2.35
C GLY A 303 -9.88 2.99 1.91
N LEU A 304 -9.00 3.84 2.44
CA LEU A 304 -7.55 3.75 2.22
C LEU A 304 -6.95 2.48 2.84
N THR A 305 -7.51 1.97 3.93
CA THR A 305 -6.93 0.82 4.64
C THR A 305 -7.56 -0.52 4.23
N MET A 306 -8.81 -0.53 3.79
CA MET A 306 -9.60 -1.73 3.52
C MET A 306 -9.04 -2.65 2.42
N TYR A 307 -8.29 -2.08 1.47
CA TYR A 307 -7.64 -2.87 0.41
C TYR A 307 -6.67 -3.93 0.96
N PHE A 308 -5.92 -3.61 2.03
CA PHE A 308 -4.89 -4.51 2.55
C PHE A 308 -5.47 -5.81 3.14
N PRO A 309 -6.52 -5.77 3.99
CA PRO A 309 -7.28 -6.95 4.38
C PRO A 309 -7.78 -7.79 3.19
N THR A 310 -8.28 -7.18 2.12
CA THR A 310 -8.76 -7.92 0.95
C THR A 310 -7.63 -8.71 0.27
N VAL A 311 -6.44 -8.12 0.13
CA VAL A 311 -5.25 -8.83 -0.39
C VAL A 311 -4.83 -9.97 0.53
N ALA A 312 -4.84 -9.74 1.85
CA ALA A 312 -4.49 -10.75 2.84
C ALA A 312 -5.47 -11.95 2.85
N LEU A 313 -6.78 -11.68 2.80
CA LEU A 313 -7.83 -12.70 2.69
C LEU A 313 -7.66 -13.54 1.43
N ARG A 314 -7.46 -12.90 0.26
CA ARG A 314 -7.17 -13.60 -1.01
C ARG A 314 -5.96 -14.53 -0.88
N THR A 315 -4.91 -14.05 -0.21
CA THR A 315 -3.65 -14.79 -0.03
C THR A 315 -3.85 -16.03 0.84
N LEU A 316 -4.55 -15.90 1.97
CA LEU A 316 -4.88 -17.04 2.83
C LEU A 316 -5.82 -18.03 2.14
N ALA A 317 -6.86 -17.55 1.46
CA ALA A 317 -7.77 -18.39 0.70
C ALA A 317 -7.01 -19.19 -0.38
N SER A 318 -6.10 -18.54 -1.10
CA SER A 318 -5.24 -19.21 -2.09
C SER A 318 -4.31 -20.24 -1.44
N SER A 319 -3.82 -20.00 -0.22
CA SER A 319 -3.04 -20.98 0.54
C SER A 319 -3.85 -22.22 0.92
N ILE A 320 -5.09 -22.03 1.38
CA ILE A 320 -6.02 -23.12 1.71
C ILE A 320 -6.35 -23.95 0.48
N VAL A 321 -6.70 -23.30 -0.63
CA VAL A 321 -7.05 -23.98 -1.89
C VAL A 321 -5.89 -24.83 -2.42
N ARG A 322 -4.64 -24.39 -2.25
CA ARG A 322 -3.46 -25.15 -2.69
C ARG A 322 -3.22 -26.40 -1.86
N ASN A 323 -3.32 -26.30 -0.54
CA ASN A 323 -3.01 -27.40 0.39
C ASN A 323 -4.16 -27.61 1.41
N PRO A 324 -5.36 -28.00 0.98
CA PRO A 324 -6.56 -28.03 1.83
C PRO A 324 -6.49 -29.05 2.98
N ARG A 325 -5.62 -30.07 2.87
CA ARG A 325 -5.43 -31.12 3.88
C ARG A 325 -4.47 -30.77 5.00
N ASP A 326 -3.74 -29.67 4.88
CA ASP A 326 -2.80 -29.25 5.91
C ASP A 326 -3.55 -28.79 7.17
N THR A 327 -3.14 -29.29 8.34
CA THR A 327 -3.79 -28.98 9.64
C THR A 327 -3.76 -27.48 9.94
N GLY A 328 -2.73 -26.77 9.45
CA GLY A 328 -2.63 -25.31 9.55
C GLY A 328 -3.76 -24.56 8.84
N GLN A 329 -4.43 -25.17 7.86
CA GLN A 329 -5.51 -24.52 7.11
C GLN A 329 -6.80 -24.35 7.91
N ILE A 330 -7.06 -25.21 8.91
CA ILE A 330 -8.20 -25.05 9.82
C ILE A 330 -8.08 -23.72 10.57
N TYR A 331 -6.87 -23.37 11.01
CA TYR A 331 -6.61 -22.10 11.66
C TYR A 331 -6.76 -20.92 10.69
N ASN A 332 -6.23 -21.03 9.46
CA ASN A 332 -6.39 -20.00 8.43
C ASN A 332 -7.86 -19.79 8.06
N MET A 333 -8.67 -20.85 7.99
CA MET A 333 -10.10 -20.78 7.70
C MET A 333 -10.86 -20.01 8.79
N ARG A 334 -10.55 -20.26 10.08
CA ARG A 334 -11.15 -19.48 11.19
C ARG A 334 -10.82 -17.99 11.10
N ILE A 335 -9.59 -17.65 10.70
CA ILE A 335 -9.19 -16.25 10.49
C ILE A 335 -9.96 -15.62 9.32
N LEU A 336 -10.11 -16.33 8.20
CA LEU A 336 -10.91 -15.86 7.06
C LEU A 336 -12.35 -15.55 7.49
N ASP A 337 -12.96 -16.45 8.26
CA ASP A 337 -14.35 -16.31 8.72
C ASP A 337 -14.53 -15.07 9.61
N GLN A 338 -13.63 -14.87 10.57
CA GLN A 338 -13.68 -13.72 11.47
C GLN A 338 -13.46 -12.41 10.72
N ALA A 339 -12.50 -12.39 9.79
CA ALA A 339 -12.17 -11.20 9.02
C ALA A 339 -13.27 -10.81 8.03
N GLU A 340 -13.87 -11.77 7.34
CA GLU A 340 -15.00 -11.52 6.45
C GLU A 340 -16.21 -10.99 7.22
N ALA A 341 -16.58 -11.61 8.34
CA ALA A 341 -17.67 -11.12 9.19
C ALA A 341 -17.41 -9.71 9.73
N PHE A 342 -16.16 -9.40 10.10
CA PHE A 342 -15.77 -8.05 10.53
C PHE A 342 -15.89 -7.02 9.40
N LEU A 343 -15.45 -7.34 8.19
CA LEU A 343 -15.57 -6.42 7.04
C LEU A 343 -17.03 -6.21 6.63
N SER A 344 -17.81 -7.29 6.57
CA SER A 344 -19.23 -7.25 6.21
C SER A 344 -20.04 -6.41 7.20
N SER A 345 -19.73 -6.48 8.50
CA SER A 345 -20.37 -5.63 9.51
C SER A 345 -19.89 -4.17 9.44
N THR A 346 -18.57 -3.94 9.39
CA THR A 346 -17.97 -2.59 9.37
C THR A 346 -18.36 -1.80 8.13
N CYS A 347 -18.48 -2.46 6.98
CA CYS A 347 -18.77 -1.81 5.70
C CYS A 347 -20.26 -1.86 5.31
N SER A 348 -21.14 -2.35 6.20
CA SER A 348 -22.57 -2.48 5.91
C SER A 348 -23.25 -1.16 5.54
N SER A 349 -22.77 -0.04 6.08
CA SER A 349 -23.27 1.31 5.84
C SER A 349 -22.53 2.07 4.73
N THR A 350 -21.55 1.47 4.06
CA THR A 350 -20.73 2.21 3.08
C THR A 350 -21.53 2.60 1.85
N THR A 351 -21.36 3.85 1.41
CA THR A 351 -21.99 4.36 0.17
C THR A 351 -21.16 4.05 -1.08
N SER A 352 -19.87 3.71 -0.92
CA SER A 352 -18.97 3.46 -2.04
C SER A 352 -19.19 2.08 -2.68
N GLU A 353 -19.46 2.08 -3.99
CA GLU A 353 -19.57 0.86 -4.78
C GLU A 353 -18.25 0.08 -4.84
N GLY A 354 -17.10 0.77 -4.86
CA GLY A 354 -15.79 0.13 -4.85
C GLY A 354 -15.54 -0.65 -3.55
N MET A 355 -15.90 -0.06 -2.41
CA MET A 355 -15.82 -0.73 -1.11
C MET A 355 -16.77 -1.94 -1.05
N LYS A 356 -18.02 -1.81 -1.53
CA LYS A 356 -18.96 -2.95 -1.61
C LYS A 356 -18.40 -4.11 -2.43
N ARG A 357 -17.75 -3.83 -3.57
CA ARG A 357 -17.08 -4.86 -4.39
C ARG A 357 -15.95 -5.54 -3.63
N LEU A 358 -15.16 -4.80 -2.85
CA LEU A 358 -14.11 -5.39 -2.01
C LEU A 358 -14.68 -6.33 -0.94
N VAL A 359 -15.76 -5.95 -0.24
CA VAL A 359 -16.45 -6.84 0.73
C VAL A 359 -16.93 -8.11 0.02
N LYS A 360 -17.59 -7.96 -1.14
CA LYS A 360 -18.09 -9.11 -1.91
C LYS A 360 -16.97 -10.07 -2.30
N ASN A 361 -15.83 -9.55 -2.78
CA ASN A 361 -14.67 -10.36 -3.11
C ASN A 361 -14.14 -11.13 -1.90
N CYS A 362 -14.15 -10.52 -0.71
CA CYS A 362 -13.75 -11.19 0.53
C CYS A 362 -14.63 -12.41 0.83
N ALA A 363 -15.95 -12.28 0.69
CA ALA A 363 -16.90 -13.38 0.84
C ALA A 363 -16.69 -14.48 -0.20
N GLU A 364 -16.39 -14.11 -1.45
CA GLU A 364 -16.06 -15.07 -2.52
C GLU A 364 -14.78 -15.85 -2.22
N PHE A 365 -13.72 -15.18 -1.75
CA PHE A 365 -12.47 -15.85 -1.34
C PHE A 365 -12.67 -16.82 -0.18
N ARG A 366 -13.46 -16.44 0.84
CA ARG A 366 -13.83 -17.32 1.95
C ARG A 366 -14.61 -18.53 1.46
N SER A 367 -15.60 -18.34 0.59
CA SER A 367 -16.40 -19.44 0.02
C SER A 367 -15.56 -20.41 -0.82
N LEU A 368 -14.60 -19.89 -1.61
CA LEU A 368 -13.66 -20.71 -2.38
C LEU A 368 -12.80 -21.59 -1.45
N ALA A 369 -12.24 -21.02 -0.39
CA ALA A 369 -11.45 -21.76 0.58
C ALA A 369 -12.27 -22.86 1.29
N GLU A 370 -13.52 -22.54 1.67
CA GLU A 370 -14.43 -23.48 2.33
C GLU A 370 -14.75 -24.68 1.44
N ARG A 371 -15.04 -24.44 0.15
CA ARG A 371 -15.32 -25.52 -0.81
C ARG A 371 -14.13 -26.44 -0.98
N ALA A 372 -12.93 -25.89 -1.15
CA ALA A 372 -11.71 -26.68 -1.30
C ALA A 372 -11.44 -27.59 -0.10
N MET A 373 -11.75 -27.13 1.13
CA MET A 373 -11.65 -27.96 2.32
C MET A 373 -12.70 -29.07 2.35
N LYS A 374 -13.96 -28.79 1.96
CA LYS A 374 -15.05 -29.78 1.96
C LYS A 374 -14.86 -30.88 0.91
N GLU A 375 -14.35 -30.55 -0.27
CA GLU A 375 -14.10 -31.51 -1.36
C GLU A 375 -12.96 -32.50 -1.03
N CYS A 376 -12.18 -32.23 0.01
CA CYS A 376 -11.06 -33.08 0.45
C CYS A 376 -11.39 -34.02 1.62
N VAL A 377 -12.58 -33.91 2.20
CA VAL A 377 -13.15 -34.80 3.23
C VAL A 377 -13.88 -35.94 2.55
#